data_AF-A0A2D4JA57-F1
#
_entry.id   AF-A0A2D4JA57-F1
#
_cell.length_a   1.000
_cell.length_b   1.000
_cell.length_c   1.000
_cell.angle_alpha   90.00
_cell.angle_beta   90.00
_cell.angle_gamma   90.00
#
_symmetry.space_group_name_H-M   'P 1'
#
loop_
_entity.id
_entity.type
_entity.pdbx_description
1 polymer ?
#
loop_
_entity_poly.entity_id
_entity_poly.type
_entity_poly.pdbx_seq_one_letter_code
_entity_poly.pdbx_strand_id
1 'polypeptide(L)'
;YHLACLGPNYPTKPFRKRKGWICSACIRCKGCGTAPGKNWDTEWSSDYSLCSACSVLYNKGNYCPICLHCYEDNDYESKMMQCAKCDHWVHAKCEGLSDEGYEILSNLPESVVYACRPCCGSDKTKWREVLNSELRKGLRQVLQGLL
;
A
#
# COMPACT_ATOMS: atom_id res chain seq x y z
N TYR A 1 7.22 27.11 18.58
CA TYR A 1 8.22 26.06 18.34
C TYR A 1 9.56 26.72 18.07
N HIS A 2 10.60 26.45 18.88
CA HIS A 2 11.96 26.93 18.59
C HIS A 2 12.71 25.88 17.76
N LEU A 3 13.29 26.28 16.63
CA LEU A 3 14.05 25.36 15.76
C LEU A 3 15.21 24.68 16.50
N ALA A 4 15.85 25.39 17.42
CA ALA A 4 16.93 24.87 18.27
C ALA A 4 16.50 23.71 19.18
N CYS A 5 15.21 23.57 19.48
CA CYS A 5 14.67 22.50 20.33
C CYS A 5 14.16 21.29 19.52
N LEU A 6 14.22 21.33 18.17
CA LEU A 6 13.68 20.30 17.30
C LEU A 6 14.71 19.23 16.88
N GLY A 7 15.97 19.38 17.30
CA GLY A 7 17.06 18.46 16.98
C GLY A 7 17.76 18.81 15.65
N PRO A 8 19.00 18.33 15.46
CA PRO A 8 19.86 18.72 14.33
C PRO A 8 19.32 18.25 12.98
N ASN A 9 18.58 17.14 12.95
CA ASN A 9 18.08 16.52 11.73
C ASN A 9 16.67 16.99 11.35
N TYR A 10 16.14 18.01 12.00
CA TYR A 10 14.81 18.51 11.72
C TYR A 10 14.75 19.26 10.37
N PRO A 11 13.76 18.97 9.48
CA PRO A 11 13.60 19.71 8.24
C PRO A 11 13.25 21.18 8.48
N THR A 12 14.24 22.05 8.29
CA THR A 12 14.07 23.51 8.32
C THR A 12 13.60 24.07 6.97
N LYS A 13 13.72 23.29 5.90
CA LYS A 13 13.25 23.66 4.56
C LYS A 13 11.85 23.09 4.29
N PRO A 14 10.97 23.83 3.60
CA PRO A 14 9.67 23.30 3.18
C PRO A 14 9.84 22.03 2.35
N PHE A 15 8.97 21.05 2.58
CA PHE A 15 8.93 19.83 1.77
C PHE A 15 8.66 20.21 0.31
N ARG A 16 9.54 19.85 -0.63
CA ARG A 16 9.44 20.25 -2.05
C ARG A 16 8.06 19.96 -2.69
N LYS A 17 7.32 18.97 -2.17
CA LYS A 17 5.98 18.58 -2.65
C LYS A 17 4.80 19.11 -1.82
N ARG A 18 5.02 19.76 -0.68
CA ARG A 18 3.95 20.36 0.15
C ARG A 18 4.24 21.83 0.42
N LYS A 19 3.30 22.71 0.07
CA LYS A 19 3.37 24.16 0.38
C LYS A 19 3.16 24.42 1.89
N GLY A 20 4.04 23.90 2.74
CA GLY A 20 3.92 24.09 4.19
C GLY A 20 4.96 23.33 5.00
N TRP A 21 5.14 23.80 6.24
CA TRP A 21 5.96 23.19 7.27
C TRP A 21 5.14 22.18 8.08
N ILE A 22 5.69 20.99 8.36
CA ILE A 22 5.02 19.96 9.17
C ILE A 22 5.66 19.91 10.55
N CYS A 23 4.87 20.10 11.60
CA CYS A 23 5.36 20.12 12.97
C CYS A 23 6.02 18.79 13.39
N SER A 24 6.99 18.82 14.32
CA SER A 24 7.65 17.60 14.83
C SER A 24 6.68 16.59 15.43
N ALA A 25 5.59 17.06 16.03
CA ALA A 25 4.52 16.20 16.54
C ALA A 25 3.58 15.66 15.45
N CYS A 26 3.64 16.19 14.23
CA CYS A 26 2.71 15.92 13.13
C CYS A 26 3.35 15.07 12.02
N ILE A 27 4.68 15.12 11.89
CA ILE A 27 5.39 14.35 10.88
C ILE A 27 5.35 12.86 11.22
N ARG A 28 5.07 12.04 10.21
CA ARG A 28 4.95 10.59 10.31
C ARG A 28 5.55 9.97 9.07
N CYS A 29 6.17 8.80 9.22
CA CYS A 29 6.65 8.01 8.10
C CYS A 29 5.44 7.60 7.25
N LYS A 30 5.47 7.83 5.94
CA LYS A 30 4.38 7.40 5.05
C LYS A 30 4.24 5.87 4.97
N GLY A 31 5.34 5.14 5.19
CA GLY A 31 5.38 3.68 5.08
C GLY A 31 4.91 2.92 6.32
N CYS A 32 5.18 3.42 7.52
CA CYS A 32 4.83 2.72 8.77
C CYS A 32 4.05 3.57 9.77
N GLY A 33 3.90 4.87 9.51
CA GLY A 33 3.24 5.79 10.44
C GLY A 33 4.06 6.15 11.68
N THR A 34 5.30 5.67 11.84
CA THR A 34 6.14 6.01 12.99
C THR A 34 6.50 7.50 12.99
N ALA A 35 6.43 8.15 14.15
CA ALA A 35 6.91 9.52 14.34
C ALA A 35 8.44 9.53 14.49
N PRO A 36 9.15 10.57 14.02
CA PRO A 36 10.54 10.76 14.39
C PRO A 36 10.61 10.89 15.91
N GLY A 37 11.49 10.13 16.54
CA GLY A 37 11.67 10.13 18.00
C GLY A 37 11.89 11.54 18.54
N LYS A 38 11.79 11.70 19.87
CA LYS A 38 11.83 13.03 20.55
C LYS A 38 13.01 13.92 20.11
N ASN A 39 14.14 13.32 19.73
CA ASN A 39 15.37 14.04 19.40
C ASN A 39 15.81 13.96 17.93
N TRP A 40 15.02 13.35 17.03
CA TRP A 40 15.42 13.16 15.61
C TRP A 40 16.80 12.48 15.46
N ASP A 41 17.09 11.57 16.39
CA ASP A 41 18.30 10.76 16.46
C ASP A 41 18.44 9.76 15.30
N THR A 42 17.33 9.42 14.66
CA THR A 42 17.29 8.52 13.50
C THR A 42 17.31 9.32 12.20
N GLU A 43 18.13 8.91 11.24
CA GLU A 43 18.13 9.47 9.89
C GLU A 43 16.83 9.12 9.15
N TRP A 44 16.30 10.10 8.41
CA TRP A 44 15.11 9.96 7.56
C TRP A 44 15.52 10.14 6.09
N SER A 45 14.62 9.80 5.17
CA SER A 45 14.82 10.07 3.75
C SER A 45 15.15 11.56 3.50
N SER A 46 15.82 11.87 2.40
CA SER A 46 16.24 13.24 2.06
C SER A 46 15.07 14.23 1.93
N ASP A 47 13.87 13.72 1.65
CA ASP A 47 12.62 14.48 1.62
C ASP A 47 11.80 14.37 2.92
N TYR A 48 12.38 13.79 3.98
CA TYR A 48 11.81 13.56 5.31
C TYR A 48 10.44 12.86 5.31
N SER A 49 10.15 12.06 4.28
CA SER A 49 8.85 11.40 4.16
C SER A 49 8.82 9.95 4.65
N LEU A 50 9.98 9.34 4.81
CA LEU A 50 10.16 7.96 5.26
C LEU A 50 11.23 7.88 6.34
N CYS A 51 11.04 7.00 7.32
CA CYS A 51 12.12 6.61 8.23
C CYS A 51 13.18 5.77 7.48
N SER A 52 14.38 5.64 8.05
CA SER A 52 15.48 4.87 7.44
C SER A 52 15.05 3.46 6.97
N ALA A 53 14.39 2.67 7.84
CA ALA A 53 13.92 1.33 7.51
C ALA A 53 12.96 1.30 6.31
N CYS A 54 11.92 2.15 6.33
CA CYS A 54 10.99 2.25 5.19
C CYS A 54 11.69 2.77 3.93
N SER A 55 12.69 3.65 4.04
CA SER A 55 13.44 4.12 2.87
C SER A 55 14.17 2.97 2.16
N VAL A 56 14.71 2.01 2.92
CA VAL A 56 15.35 0.81 2.34
C VAL A 56 14.32 -0.05 1.60
N LEU A 57 13.16 -0.31 2.21
CA LEU A 57 12.07 -1.08 1.58
C LEU A 57 11.53 -0.39 0.33
N TYR A 58 11.35 0.94 0.37
CA TYR A 58 10.93 1.73 -0.77
C TYR A 58 11.90 1.63 -1.95
N ASN A 59 13.20 1.67 -1.69
CA ASN A 59 14.22 1.54 -2.74
C ASN A 59 14.22 0.14 -3.38
N LYS A 60 13.76 -0.90 -2.66
CA LYS A 60 13.54 -2.24 -3.22
C LYS A 60 12.23 -2.38 -3.99
N GLY A 61 11.32 -1.40 -3.89
CA GLY A 61 9.97 -1.50 -4.45
C GLY A 61 8.95 -2.17 -3.52
N ASN A 62 9.31 -2.43 -2.25
CA ASN A 62 8.46 -3.14 -1.29
C ASN A 62 7.50 -2.19 -0.57
N TYR A 63 6.53 -1.68 -1.32
CA TYR A 63 5.44 -0.87 -0.77
C TYR A 63 4.16 -1.04 -1.58
N CYS A 64 3.02 -0.95 -0.90
CA CYS A 64 1.72 -0.96 -1.56
C CYS A 64 1.49 0.41 -2.26
N PRO A 65 1.26 0.46 -3.58
CA PRO A 65 1.09 1.72 -4.32
C PRO A 65 -0.22 2.46 -4.00
N ILE A 66 -1.14 1.85 -3.24
CA ILE A 66 -2.41 2.46 -2.84
C ILE A 66 -2.28 3.16 -1.48
N CYS A 67 -1.83 2.44 -0.46
CA CYS A 67 -1.74 2.99 0.90
C CYS A 67 -0.34 3.49 1.27
N LEU A 68 0.67 3.23 0.44
CA LEU A 68 2.07 3.59 0.65
C LEU A 68 2.74 2.86 1.82
N HIS A 69 2.05 1.93 2.46
CA HIS A 69 2.65 1.09 3.50
C HIS A 69 3.69 0.14 2.92
N CYS A 70 4.83 0.02 3.61
CA CYS A 70 5.88 -0.93 3.26
C CYS A 70 5.51 -2.35 3.72
N TYR A 71 6.00 -3.34 3.00
CA TYR A 71 5.91 -4.76 3.38
C TYR A 71 7.30 -5.40 3.34
N GLU A 72 7.46 -6.52 4.04
CA GLU A 72 8.67 -7.33 3.98
C GLU A 72 8.49 -8.49 3.00
N ASP A 73 9.57 -9.04 2.45
CA ASP A 73 9.50 -10.15 1.49
C ASP A 73 8.94 -11.44 2.11
N ASN A 74 8.99 -11.56 3.44
CA ASN A 74 8.50 -12.69 4.22
C ASN A 74 7.13 -12.42 4.89
N ASP A 75 6.45 -11.33 4.55
CA ASP A 75 5.08 -11.05 5.03
C ASP A 75 4.05 -11.88 4.25
N TYR A 76 4.00 -13.18 4.54
CA TYR A 76 3.07 -14.13 3.94
C TYR A 76 1.69 -14.12 4.61
N GLU A 77 1.53 -13.42 5.74
CA GLU A 77 0.26 -13.35 6.46
C GLU A 77 -0.67 -12.28 5.87
N SER A 78 -0.09 -11.21 5.32
CA SER A 78 -0.83 -10.17 4.61
C SER A 78 -1.38 -10.69 3.28
N LYS A 79 -2.71 -10.68 3.14
CA LYS A 79 -3.39 -10.95 1.85
C LYS A 79 -3.04 -9.87 0.82
N MET A 80 -2.19 -10.21 -0.14
CA MET A 80 -1.69 -9.28 -1.16
C MET A 80 -1.69 -9.92 -2.55
N MET A 81 -1.79 -9.10 -3.59
CA MET A 81 -1.71 -9.54 -4.99
C MET A 81 -0.70 -8.70 -5.75
N GLN A 82 0.12 -9.34 -6.58
CA GLN A 82 1.13 -8.66 -7.38
C GLN A 82 0.54 -8.09 -8.66
N CYS A 83 0.67 -6.77 -8.86
CA CYS A 83 0.21 -6.11 -10.07
C CYS A 83 1.13 -6.45 -11.25
N ALA A 84 0.58 -7.00 -12.33
CA ALA A 84 1.38 -7.36 -13.51
C ALA A 84 1.89 -6.17 -14.36
N LYS A 85 1.50 -4.93 -14.02
CA LYS A 85 1.97 -3.72 -14.73
C LYS A 85 3.13 -3.02 -14.04
N CYS A 86 3.24 -3.14 -12.72
CA CYS A 86 4.25 -2.41 -11.95
C CYS A 86 4.98 -3.29 -10.94
N ASP A 87 4.69 -4.59 -10.91
CA ASP A 87 5.28 -5.62 -10.06
C ASP A 87 5.18 -5.40 -8.55
N HIS A 88 4.51 -4.32 -8.12
CA HIS A 88 4.22 -4.05 -6.72
C HIS A 88 3.09 -4.92 -6.20
N TRP A 89 3.23 -5.34 -4.94
CA TRP A 89 2.19 -6.04 -4.21
C TRP A 89 1.19 -5.05 -3.60
N VAL A 90 -0.09 -5.38 -3.70
CA VAL A 90 -1.20 -4.56 -3.21
C VAL A 90 -2.01 -5.35 -2.20
N HIS A 91 -2.25 -4.77 -1.01
CA HIS A 91 -3.15 -5.37 -0.04
C HIS A 91 -4.56 -5.53 -0.62
N ALA A 92 -5.17 -6.70 -0.45
CA ALA A 92 -6.55 -6.97 -0.87
C ALA A 92 -7.53 -5.89 -0.38
N LYS A 93 -7.40 -5.51 0.90
CA LYS A 93 -8.20 -4.45 1.53
C LYS A 93 -7.99 -3.07 0.90
N CYS A 94 -6.78 -2.73 0.46
CA CYS A 94 -6.51 -1.47 -0.21
C CYS A 94 -7.16 -1.40 -1.60
N GLU A 95 -7.31 -2.54 -2.26
CA GLU A 95 -8.06 -2.67 -3.50
C GLU A 95 -9.59 -2.76 -3.24
N GLY A 96 -10.02 -2.84 -1.98
CA GLY A 96 -11.42 -2.97 -1.58
C GLY A 96 -11.99 -4.38 -1.83
N LEU A 97 -11.13 -5.41 -1.83
CA LEU A 97 -11.56 -6.80 -1.85
C LEU A 97 -11.90 -7.28 -0.44
N SER A 98 -12.95 -8.08 -0.34
CA SER A 98 -13.20 -8.90 0.85
C SER A 98 -12.26 -10.10 0.86
N ASP A 99 -12.21 -10.82 1.99
CA ASP A 99 -11.42 -12.03 2.11
C ASP A 99 -11.90 -13.10 1.12
N GLU A 100 -13.21 -13.26 0.92
CA GLU A 100 -13.77 -14.18 -0.08
C GLU A 100 -13.40 -13.75 -1.50
N GLY A 101 -13.42 -12.45 -1.78
CA GLY A 101 -12.98 -11.90 -3.06
C GLY A 101 -11.51 -12.20 -3.34
N TYR A 102 -10.66 -12.11 -2.31
CA TYR A 102 -9.25 -12.48 -2.42
C TYR A 102 -9.06 -13.98 -2.72
N GLU A 103 -9.80 -14.86 -2.03
CA GLU A 103 -9.73 -16.30 -2.30
C GLU A 103 -10.20 -16.63 -3.72
N ILE A 104 -11.30 -16.02 -4.18
CA ILE A 104 -11.76 -16.21 -5.56
C ILE A 104 -10.69 -15.73 -6.55
N LEU A 105 -10.13 -14.54 -6.34
CA LEU A 105 -9.09 -13.98 -7.21
C LEU A 105 -7.87 -14.90 -7.29
N SER A 106 -7.43 -15.45 -6.16
CA SER A 106 -6.29 -16.35 -6.05
C SER A 106 -6.52 -17.69 -6.76
N ASN A 107 -7.78 -18.06 -7.00
CA ASN A 107 -8.17 -19.27 -7.72
C ASN A 107 -8.63 -19.00 -9.17
N LEU A 108 -8.56 -17.75 -9.65
CA LEU A 108 -8.87 -17.46 -11.06
C LEU A 108 -7.80 -18.04 -12.00
N PRO A 109 -8.15 -18.34 -13.25
CA PRO A 109 -7.18 -18.78 -14.25
C PRO A 109 -6.07 -17.74 -14.46
N GLU A 110 -4.85 -18.19 -14.77
CA GLU A 110 -3.69 -17.32 -15.05
C GLU A 110 -3.92 -16.31 -16.19
N SER A 111 -4.88 -16.58 -17.08
CA SER A 111 -5.30 -15.64 -18.13
C SER A 111 -5.94 -14.37 -17.57
N VAL A 112 -6.39 -14.37 -16.32
CA VAL A 112 -6.95 -13.23 -15.62
C VAL A 112 -5.85 -12.52 -14.85
N VAL A 113 -5.31 -11.46 -15.46
CA VAL A 113 -4.19 -10.73 -14.90
C VAL A 113 -4.68 -9.61 -13.97
N TYR A 114 -4.21 -9.63 -12.71
CA TYR A 114 -4.44 -8.53 -11.78
C TYR A 114 -3.59 -7.30 -12.16
N ALA A 115 -4.26 -6.15 -12.20
CA ALA A 115 -3.61 -4.85 -12.36
C ALA A 115 -4.23 -3.87 -11.36
N CYS A 116 -3.36 -3.21 -10.59
CA CYS A 116 -3.76 -2.33 -9.50
C CYS A 116 -4.42 -1.05 -10.01
N ARG A 117 -5.24 -0.43 -9.15
CA ARG A 117 -5.95 0.80 -9.49
C ARG A 117 -5.03 1.94 -9.99
N PRO A 118 -3.86 2.22 -9.39
CA PRO A 118 -2.93 3.21 -9.92
C PRO A 118 -2.48 2.96 -11.37
N CYS A 119 -2.35 1.70 -11.79
CA CYS A 119 -1.94 1.33 -13.15
C CYS A 119 -3.11 1.20 -14.15
N CYS A 120 -4.36 1.22 -13.66
CA CYS A 120 -5.57 1.10 -14.47
C CYS A 120 -6.32 2.43 -14.63
N GLY A 121 -6.10 3.41 -13.74
CA GLY A 121 -6.76 4.72 -13.82
C GLY A 121 -8.28 4.62 -13.70
N SER A 122 -9.02 5.15 -14.67
CA SER A 122 -10.49 5.12 -14.75
C SER A 122 -11.05 3.86 -15.40
N ASP A 123 -10.20 3.00 -15.96
CA ASP A 123 -10.64 1.84 -16.71
C ASP A 123 -11.16 0.77 -15.74
N LYS A 124 -12.32 0.18 -16.05
CA LYS A 124 -12.89 -0.90 -15.23
C LYS A 124 -11.98 -2.11 -15.39
N THR A 125 -11.38 -2.54 -14.29
CA THR A 125 -10.44 -3.65 -14.31
C THR A 125 -11.14 -4.95 -14.71
N LYS A 126 -10.78 -5.52 -15.87
CA LYS A 126 -11.34 -6.78 -16.39
C LYS A 126 -11.35 -7.91 -15.36
N TRP A 127 -10.30 -8.02 -14.54
CA TRP A 127 -10.22 -9.03 -13.48
C TRP A 127 -11.37 -8.92 -12.46
N ARG A 128 -11.87 -7.71 -12.16
CA ARG A 128 -13.02 -7.53 -11.26
C ARG A 128 -14.32 -8.05 -11.87
N GLU A 129 -14.50 -7.93 -13.19
CA GLU A 129 -15.69 -8.44 -13.87
C GLU A 129 -15.71 -9.96 -13.82
N VAL A 130 -14.57 -10.60 -14.09
CA VAL A 130 -14.42 -12.05 -13.99
C VAL A 130 -14.65 -12.52 -12.55
N LEU A 131 -14.03 -11.87 -11.56
CA LEU A 131 -14.22 -12.18 -10.14
C LEU A 131 -15.70 -12.13 -9.73
N ASN A 132 -16.42 -11.07 -10.11
CA ASN A 132 -17.85 -10.95 -9.81
C ASN A 132 -18.69 -12.02 -10.51
N SER A 133 -18.30 -12.42 -11.73
CA SER A 133 -18.95 -13.50 -12.46
C SER A 133 -18.78 -14.84 -11.74
N GLU A 134 -17.56 -15.16 -11.30
CA GLU A 134 -17.26 -16.40 -10.56
C GLU A 134 -17.98 -16.44 -9.21
N LEU A 135 -17.99 -15.33 -8.47
CA LEU A 135 -18.76 -15.25 -7.22
C LEU A 135 -20.25 -15.57 -7.46
N ARG A 136 -20.86 -14.96 -8.48
CA ARG A 136 -22.27 -15.20 -8.83
C ARG A 136 -22.52 -16.63 -9.30
N LYS A 137 -21.58 -17.24 -10.03
CA LYS A 137 -21.67 -18.64 -10.45
C LYS A 137 -21.64 -19.57 -9.24
N GLY A 138 -20.69 -19.38 -8.34
CA GLY A 138 -20.59 -20.17 -7.10
C GLY A 138 -21.86 -20.08 -6.26
N LEU A 139 -22.39 -18.87 -6.06
CA LEU A 139 -23.67 -18.68 -5.35
C LEU A 139 -24.84 -19.41 -6.00
N ARG A 140 -24.95 -19.37 -7.34
CA ARG A 140 -26.01 -20.12 -8.05
C ARG A 140 -25.88 -21.62 -7.89
N GLN A 141 -24.66 -22.15 -7.95
CA GLN A 141 -24.40 -23.59 -7.78
C GLN A 141 -24.81 -24.07 -6.39
N VAL A 142 -24.48 -23.30 -5.34
CA VAL A 142 -24.90 -23.61 -3.98
C VAL A 142 -26.42 -23.60 -3.86
N LEU A 143 -27.10 -22.57 -4.39
CA LEU A 143 -28.57 -22.50 -4.36
C LEU A 143 -29.23 -23.67 -5.10
N GLN A 144 -28.68 -24.09 -6.24
CA GLN A 144 -29.19 -25.24 -7.00
C GLN A 144 -28.99 -26.57 -6.27
N GLY A 145 -27.91 -26.71 -5.49
CA GLY A 145 -27.67 -27.93 -4.70
C GLY A 145 -28.52 -28.04 -3.43
N LEU A 146 -29.23 -26.97 -3.05
CA LEU A 146 -30.13 -26.93 -1.90
C LEU A 146 -31.62 -27.13 -2.29
N LEU A 147 -31.91 -27.14 -3.59
CA LEU A 147 -33.24 -27.41 -4.18
C LEU A 147 -33.34 -28.88 -4.60
#